data_AF-A0A4Y8RY98-F1
#
_entry.id   AF-A0A4Y8RY98-F1
#
_cell.length_a   1.000
_cell.length_b   1.000
_cell.length_c   1.000
_cell.angle_alpha   90.00
_cell.angle_beta   90.00
_cell.angle_gamma   90.00
#
_symmetry.space_group_name_H-M   'P 1'
#
loop_
_entity.id
_entity.type
_entity.pdbx_description
1 polymer ?
#
loop_
_entity_poly.entity_id
_entity_poly.type
_entity_poly.pdbx_seq_one_letter_code
_entity_poly.pdbx_strand_id
1 'polypeptide(L)'
;MNDPQVFEIVLNGQTVRVSDHTIKSARIFHVENKNQKVRAKSADLADITLKKFFKKIKDCSITQLEILNHVEFLTEMKPSKLKLLSTDFDVYFYPRKEEEEAKYSSEDIDSAIKDLQQRQKKIPYKEIPDFDKATKDERGKIIHPVSTVRILDIEHLFFPFKFFGCYQFINLLAKLIEKSEKTDNIPETEAPNPLRRNLSKLGFDQFKFGKLSPDEAYSTLIAKDVPFQIAFLNEAGFIKSVEKAQANTKAGLHKIFAAALDCPERTVKGNLNVLNSFSKEDRKRYTAHLHVPDVQKLLDK
;
A
#
# COMPACT_ATOMS: atom_id res chain seq x y z
N MET A 1 29.95 -33.63 -39.35
CA MET A 1 29.64 -32.24 -39.73
C MET A 1 28.14 -32.10 -39.63
N ASN A 2 27.63 -31.48 -38.56
CA ASN A 2 26.22 -31.09 -38.46
C ASN A 2 26.20 -29.57 -38.48
N ASP A 3 25.52 -29.00 -39.47
CA ASP A 3 25.34 -27.56 -39.64
C ASP A 3 24.79 -26.91 -38.35
N PRO A 4 25.22 -25.69 -38.01
CA PRO A 4 24.60 -24.93 -36.94
C PRO A 4 23.14 -24.62 -37.31
N GLN A 5 22.20 -25.24 -36.60
CA GLN A 5 20.77 -24.94 -36.75
C GLN A 5 20.52 -23.49 -36.36
N VAL A 6 20.11 -22.68 -37.33
CA VAL A 6 19.63 -21.33 -37.11
C VAL A 6 18.16 -21.42 -36.71
N PHE A 7 17.78 -20.80 -35.60
CA PHE A 7 16.38 -20.71 -35.20
C PHE A 7 16.00 -19.28 -34.81
N GLU A 8 14.74 -18.97 -35.07
CA GLU A 8 14.12 -17.67 -34.85
C GLU A 8 13.28 -17.71 -33.59
N ILE A 9 13.46 -16.71 -32.72
CA ILE A 9 12.71 -16.57 -31.47
C ILE A 9 12.07 -15.20 -31.43
N VAL A 10 10.79 -15.15 -31.05
CA VAL A 10 10.05 -13.89 -30.93
C VAL A 10 10.16 -13.39 -29.49
N LEU A 11 10.82 -12.25 -29.30
CA LEU A 11 10.93 -11.56 -28.02
C LEU A 11 10.37 -10.14 -28.17
N ASN A 12 9.42 -9.77 -27.30
CA ASN A 12 8.75 -8.45 -27.33
C ASN A 12 8.20 -8.04 -28.71
N GLY A 13 7.70 -9.03 -29.47
CA GLY A 13 7.13 -8.79 -30.80
C GLY A 13 8.15 -8.61 -31.93
N GLN A 14 9.44 -8.86 -31.69
CA GLN A 14 10.48 -8.89 -32.72
C GLN A 14 11.10 -10.28 -32.84
N THR A 15 11.28 -10.73 -34.08
CA THR A 15 11.93 -12.00 -34.40
C THR A 15 13.44 -11.81 -34.39
N VAL A 16 14.12 -12.51 -33.48
CA VAL A 16 15.58 -12.51 -33.35
C VAL A 16 16.12 -13.84 -33.86
N ARG A 17 17.10 -13.76 -34.77
CA ARG A 17 17.74 -14.93 -35.39
C ARG A 17 19.02 -15.25 -34.64
N VAL A 18 19.11 -16.46 -34.09
CA VAL A 18 20.29 -16.90 -33.32
C VAL A 18 21.04 -17.97 -34.11
N SER A 19 22.34 -17.74 -34.33
CA SER A 19 23.28 -18.70 -34.90
C SER A 19 24.46 -18.92 -33.95
N ASP A 20 25.15 -20.06 -34.10
CA ASP A 20 26.39 -20.44 -33.41
C ASP A 20 26.33 -20.87 -31.93
N HIS A 21 25.17 -21.33 -31.44
CA HIS A 21 25.04 -21.84 -30.07
C HIS A 21 24.43 -23.25 -29.99
N THR A 22 25.10 -24.13 -29.26
CA THR A 22 24.57 -25.46 -28.89
C THR A 22 23.61 -25.32 -27.71
N ILE A 23 22.41 -25.90 -27.84
CA ILE A 23 21.29 -25.81 -26.90
C ILE A 23 21.62 -26.57 -25.59
N LYS A 24 22.50 -26.02 -24.74
CA LYS A 24 22.66 -26.48 -23.35
C LYS A 24 22.75 -25.36 -22.32
N SER A 25 22.99 -24.11 -22.72
CA SER A 25 22.86 -22.97 -21.81
C SER A 25 22.72 -21.64 -22.58
N ALA A 26 21.49 -21.18 -22.79
CA ALA A 26 21.27 -19.81 -23.25
C ALA A 26 21.32 -18.87 -22.03
N ARG A 27 22.39 -18.08 -21.91
CA ARG A 27 22.40 -16.90 -21.02
C ARG A 27 21.80 -15.73 -21.79
N ILE A 28 20.65 -15.24 -21.34
CA ILE A 28 20.02 -14.04 -21.89
C ILE A 28 20.80 -12.83 -21.38
N PHE A 29 21.54 -12.17 -22.27
CA PHE A 29 22.13 -10.86 -21.96
C PHE A 29 21.11 -9.77 -22.31
N HIS A 30 20.73 -8.99 -21.29
CA HIS A 30 19.90 -7.79 -21.48
C HIS A 30 20.73 -6.75 -22.23
N VAL A 31 20.41 -6.48 -23.50
CA VAL A 31 20.99 -5.36 -24.23
C VAL A 31 20.08 -4.16 -24.04
N GLU A 32 20.44 -3.27 -23.13
CA GLU A 32 19.81 -1.95 -23.05
C GLU A 32 20.28 -1.09 -24.22
N ASN A 33 19.42 -0.92 -25.23
CA ASN A 33 19.70 -0.01 -26.32
C ASN A 33 19.26 1.41 -25.92
N LYS A 34 20.23 2.25 -25.54
CA LYS A 34 20.00 3.68 -25.28
C LYS A 34 19.76 4.40 -26.62
N ASN A 35 18.71 5.22 -26.63
CA ASN A 35 18.34 6.23 -27.63
C ASN A 35 17.55 5.76 -28.87
N GLN A 36 16.21 5.79 -28.75
CA GLN A 36 15.38 6.43 -29.77
C GLN A 36 14.08 6.97 -29.15
N LYS A 37 13.89 8.30 -29.27
CA LYS A 37 12.67 9.03 -28.92
C LYS A 37 11.48 8.48 -29.73
N VAL A 38 10.58 7.75 -29.09
CA VAL A 38 9.21 7.51 -29.58
C VAL A 38 8.24 8.13 -28.58
N ARG A 39 7.96 9.42 -28.74
CA ARG A 39 7.14 10.21 -27.79
C ARG A 39 5.63 10.13 -28.05
N ALA A 40 5.15 9.21 -28.90
CA ALA A 40 3.75 9.12 -29.30
C ALA A 40 3.13 7.70 -29.18
N LYS A 41 3.75 6.75 -28.47
CA LYS A 41 3.21 5.38 -28.28
C LYS A 41 2.96 4.95 -26.84
N SER A 42 3.47 5.67 -25.83
CA SER A 42 3.41 5.21 -24.44
C SER A 42 2.03 5.42 -23.79
N ALA A 43 1.34 6.52 -24.12
CA ALA A 43 0.02 6.83 -23.57
C ALA A 43 -1.07 5.87 -24.07
N ASP A 44 -1.11 5.61 -25.38
CA ASP A 44 -2.08 4.67 -25.97
C ASP A 44 -1.87 3.23 -25.49
N LEU A 45 -0.62 2.79 -25.34
CA LEU A 45 -0.33 1.46 -24.77
C LEU A 45 -0.76 1.38 -23.30
N ALA A 46 -0.56 2.45 -22.52
CA ALA A 46 -0.95 2.50 -21.11
C ALA A 46 -2.49 2.47 -20.95
N ASP A 47 -3.23 3.22 -21.78
CA ASP A 47 -4.70 3.23 -21.77
C ASP A 47 -5.28 1.88 -22.21
N ILE A 48 -4.71 1.25 -23.24
CA ILE A 48 -5.08 -0.12 -23.66
C ILE A 48 -4.80 -1.13 -22.53
N THR A 49 -3.74 -0.94 -21.76
CA THR A 49 -3.38 -1.82 -20.64
C THR A 49 -4.33 -1.63 -19.45
N LEU A 50 -4.71 -0.39 -19.15
CA LEU A 50 -5.62 -0.06 -18.06
C LEU A 50 -7.05 -0.56 -18.34
N LYS A 51 -7.55 -0.36 -19.57
CA LYS A 51 -8.87 -0.91 -19.99
C LYS A 51 -8.92 -2.43 -19.90
N LYS A 52 -7.82 -3.12 -20.25
CA LYS A 52 -7.71 -4.58 -20.10
C LYS A 52 -7.75 -4.99 -18.63
N PHE A 53 -7.06 -4.26 -17.75
CA PHE A 53 -7.11 -4.49 -16.32
C PHE A 53 -8.54 -4.32 -15.76
N PHE A 54 -9.23 -3.23 -16.09
CA PHE A 54 -10.62 -3.01 -15.67
C PHE A 54 -11.59 -4.06 -16.21
N LYS A 55 -11.38 -4.53 -17.45
CA LYS A 55 -12.15 -5.66 -17.99
C LYS A 55 -11.96 -6.92 -17.15
N LYS A 56 -10.73 -7.25 -16.77
CA LYS A 56 -10.47 -8.43 -15.92
C LYS A 56 -11.17 -8.34 -14.57
N ILE A 57 -11.22 -7.14 -13.97
CA ILE A 57 -11.96 -6.85 -12.73
C ILE A 57 -13.45 -7.12 -12.94
N LYS A 58 -14.05 -6.55 -14.00
CA LYS A 58 -15.47 -6.76 -14.33
C LYS A 58 -15.80 -8.25 -14.47
N ASP A 59 -14.96 -8.98 -15.19
CA ASP A 59 -15.16 -10.39 -15.50
C ASP A 59 -14.77 -11.32 -14.32
N CYS A 60 -14.37 -10.78 -13.16
CA CYS A 60 -13.87 -11.52 -12.00
C CYS A 60 -12.75 -12.52 -12.34
N SER A 61 -11.94 -12.21 -13.35
CA SER A 61 -10.89 -13.08 -13.91
C SER A 61 -9.50 -12.78 -13.37
N ILE A 62 -9.42 -11.96 -12.32
CA ILE A 62 -8.19 -11.52 -11.66
C ILE A 62 -8.35 -11.71 -10.15
N THR A 63 -7.30 -12.19 -9.50
CA THR A 63 -7.30 -12.41 -8.06
C THR A 63 -7.10 -11.10 -7.28
N GLN A 64 -7.51 -11.09 -6.01
CA GLN A 64 -7.33 -9.92 -5.14
C GLN A 64 -5.86 -9.52 -4.99
N LEU A 65 -4.94 -10.48 -4.94
CA LEU A 65 -3.50 -10.20 -4.85
C LEU A 65 -2.98 -9.53 -6.13
N GLU A 66 -3.41 -10.01 -7.30
CA GLU A 66 -3.03 -9.41 -8.58
C GLU A 66 -3.60 -7.99 -8.73
N ILE A 67 -4.83 -7.77 -8.26
CA ILE A 67 -5.44 -6.43 -8.20
C ILE A 67 -4.56 -5.51 -7.35
N LEU A 68 -4.19 -5.94 -6.13
CA LEU A 68 -3.36 -5.14 -5.23
C LEU A 68 -2.00 -4.81 -5.85
N ASN A 69 -1.33 -5.79 -6.45
CA ASN A 69 -0.05 -5.57 -7.12
C ASN A 69 -0.16 -4.57 -8.28
N HIS A 70 -1.25 -4.62 -9.06
CA HIS A 70 -1.49 -3.66 -10.14
C HIS A 70 -1.79 -2.25 -9.60
N VAL A 71 -2.62 -2.15 -8.55
CA VAL A 71 -2.93 -0.87 -7.91
C VAL A 71 -1.65 -0.25 -7.33
N GLU A 72 -0.83 -1.04 -6.64
CA GLU A 72 0.46 -0.60 -6.10
C GLU A 72 1.40 -0.14 -7.22
N PHE A 73 1.53 -0.90 -8.30
CA PHE A 73 2.35 -0.54 -9.45
C PHE A 73 1.90 0.78 -10.11
N LEU A 74 0.59 0.99 -10.26
CA LEU A 74 0.04 2.18 -10.92
C LEU A 74 0.09 3.43 -10.03
N THR A 75 -0.10 3.26 -8.73
CA THR A 75 -0.37 4.38 -7.83
C THR A 75 0.73 4.65 -6.82
N GLU A 76 1.70 3.74 -6.67
CA GLU A 76 2.70 3.77 -5.58
C GLU A 76 2.03 3.95 -4.21
N MET A 77 0.76 3.55 -4.07
CA MET A 77 -0.08 3.75 -2.89
C MET A 77 -0.25 5.22 -2.45
N LYS A 78 0.00 6.19 -3.34
CA LYS A 78 -0.19 7.63 -3.08
C LYS A 78 -1.67 8.02 -3.19
N PRO A 79 -2.25 8.80 -2.25
CA PRO A 79 -3.69 9.11 -2.28
C PRO A 79 -4.14 9.81 -3.56
N SER A 80 -3.35 10.75 -4.08
CA SER A 80 -3.69 11.47 -5.32
C SER A 80 -3.81 10.53 -6.52
N LYS A 81 -2.88 9.57 -6.64
CA LYS A 81 -2.89 8.57 -7.70
C LYS A 81 -3.99 7.51 -7.50
N LEU A 82 -4.30 7.14 -6.25
CA LEU A 82 -5.42 6.26 -5.92
C LEU A 82 -6.77 6.90 -6.29
N LYS A 83 -6.94 8.19 -5.99
CA LYS A 83 -8.13 8.96 -6.40
C LYS A 83 -8.25 9.09 -7.91
N LEU A 84 -7.13 9.32 -8.60
CA LEU A 84 -7.10 9.35 -10.06
C LEU A 84 -7.51 8.00 -10.64
N LEU A 85 -6.95 6.90 -10.14
CA LEU A 85 -7.32 5.54 -10.56
C LEU A 85 -8.80 5.24 -10.30
N SER A 86 -9.35 5.70 -9.17
CA SER A 86 -10.78 5.60 -8.87
C SER A 86 -11.63 6.35 -9.90
N THR A 87 -11.21 7.56 -10.25
CA THR A 87 -11.90 8.38 -11.25
C THR A 87 -11.85 7.73 -12.63
N ASP A 88 -10.69 7.22 -13.04
CA ASP A 88 -10.53 6.50 -14.30
C ASP A 88 -11.40 5.24 -14.34
N PHE A 89 -11.52 4.54 -13.22
CA PHE A 89 -12.40 3.39 -13.09
C PHE A 89 -13.87 3.77 -13.20
N ASP A 90 -14.30 4.88 -12.59
CA ASP A 90 -15.67 5.38 -12.68
C ASP A 90 -16.03 5.73 -14.13
N VAL A 91 -15.13 6.43 -14.85
CA VAL A 91 -15.28 6.75 -16.27
C VAL A 91 -15.37 5.47 -17.12
N TYR A 92 -14.68 4.39 -16.73
CA TYR A 92 -14.83 3.10 -17.36
C TYR A 92 -16.17 2.41 -17.01
N PHE A 93 -16.56 2.45 -15.74
CA PHE A 93 -17.63 1.62 -15.19
C PHE A 93 -19.02 2.16 -15.51
N TYR A 94 -19.29 3.44 -15.25
CA TYR A 94 -20.64 3.99 -15.34
C TYR A 94 -21.25 3.92 -16.75
N PRO A 95 -20.54 4.32 -17.84
CA PRO A 95 -21.12 4.22 -19.18
C PRO A 95 -21.50 2.79 -19.56
N ARG A 96 -20.68 1.82 -19.17
CA ARG A 96 -20.95 0.39 -19.45
C ARG A 96 -22.12 -0.15 -18.66
N LYS A 97 -22.36 0.40 -17.48
CA LYS A 97 -23.53 0.06 -16.68
C LYS A 97 -24.79 0.65 -17.30
N GLU A 98 -24.76 1.92 -17.68
CA GLU A 98 -25.85 2.58 -18.39
C GLU A 98 -26.19 1.87 -19.71
N GLU A 99 -25.18 1.47 -20.49
CA GLU A 99 -25.35 0.67 -21.71
C GLU A 99 -26.06 -0.67 -21.46
N GLU A 100 -25.83 -1.31 -20.31
CA GLU A 100 -26.52 -2.55 -19.95
C GLU A 100 -27.95 -2.30 -19.46
N GLU A 101 -28.16 -1.23 -18.68
CA GLU A 101 -29.49 -0.81 -18.23
C GLU A 101 -30.38 -0.40 -19.41
N ALA A 102 -29.82 0.28 -20.40
CA ALA A 102 -30.52 0.76 -21.59
C ALA A 102 -30.99 -0.37 -22.55
N LYS A 103 -30.56 -1.61 -22.34
CA LYS A 103 -31.02 -2.76 -23.14
C LYS A 103 -32.47 -3.14 -22.84
N TYR A 104 -33.00 -2.71 -21.69
CA TYR A 104 -34.33 -3.06 -21.23
C TYR A 104 -35.27 -1.89 -21.50
N SER A 105 -36.32 -2.16 -22.27
CA SER A 105 -37.36 -1.18 -22.54
C SER A 105 -38.27 -1.01 -21.31
N SER A 106 -39.11 0.04 -21.34
CA SER A 106 -40.16 0.21 -20.32
C SER A 106 -41.14 -0.97 -20.28
N GLU A 107 -41.41 -1.58 -21.43
CA GLU A 107 -42.29 -2.75 -21.52
C GLU A 107 -41.68 -3.98 -20.84
N ASP A 108 -40.36 -4.19 -21.01
CA ASP A 108 -39.62 -5.26 -20.32
C ASP A 108 -39.66 -5.07 -18.80
N ILE A 109 -39.47 -3.83 -18.35
CA ILE A 109 -39.52 -3.45 -16.93
C ILE A 109 -40.90 -3.75 -16.34
N ASP A 110 -41.97 -3.30 -17.00
CA ASP A 110 -43.34 -3.51 -16.54
C ASP A 110 -43.70 -4.99 -16.48
N SER A 111 -43.26 -5.76 -17.47
CA SER A 111 -43.43 -7.21 -17.51
C SER A 111 -42.72 -7.88 -16.32
N ALA A 112 -41.45 -7.54 -16.07
CA ALA A 112 -40.68 -8.09 -14.97
C ALA A 112 -41.28 -7.74 -13.59
N ILE A 113 -41.83 -6.53 -13.43
CA ILE A 113 -42.52 -6.12 -12.21
C ILE A 113 -43.79 -6.95 -12.00
N LYS A 114 -44.62 -7.12 -13.03
CA LYS A 114 -45.83 -7.95 -12.96
C LYS A 114 -45.49 -9.38 -12.58
N ASP A 115 -44.44 -9.95 -13.17
CA ASP A 115 -43.96 -11.29 -12.85
C ASP A 115 -43.54 -11.42 -11.38
N LEU A 116 -42.83 -10.43 -10.83
CA LEU A 116 -42.46 -10.43 -9.42
C LEU A 116 -43.67 -10.31 -8.50
N GLN A 117 -44.65 -9.47 -8.85
CA GLN A 117 -45.89 -9.31 -8.10
C GLN A 117 -46.72 -10.59 -8.07
N GLN A 118 -46.87 -11.26 -9.22
CA GLN A 118 -47.55 -12.55 -9.32
C GLN A 118 -46.88 -13.62 -8.46
N ARG A 119 -45.55 -13.57 -8.38
CA ARG A 119 -44.74 -14.47 -7.54
C ARG A 119 -44.64 -14.03 -6.08
N GLN A 120 -45.33 -12.95 -5.69
CA GLN A 120 -45.28 -12.35 -4.35
C GLN A 120 -43.86 -12.04 -3.88
N LYS A 121 -42.96 -11.70 -4.81
CA LYS A 121 -41.58 -11.32 -4.52
C LYS A 121 -41.46 -9.81 -4.39
N LYS A 122 -40.51 -9.38 -3.55
CA LYS A 122 -40.20 -7.96 -3.36
C LYS A 122 -39.61 -7.38 -4.64
N ILE A 123 -40.14 -6.25 -5.09
CA ILE A 123 -39.58 -5.46 -6.19
C ILE A 123 -38.30 -4.77 -5.68
N PRO A 124 -37.17 -4.87 -6.40
CA PRO A 124 -35.93 -4.29 -5.96
C PRO A 124 -35.94 -2.77 -6.20
N TYR A 125 -35.93 -2.00 -5.12
CA TYR A 125 -35.83 -0.53 -5.13
C TYR A 125 -34.59 -0.08 -4.38
N LYS A 126 -33.96 0.99 -4.86
CA LYS A 126 -32.89 1.75 -4.21
C LYS A 126 -33.46 3.05 -3.64
N GLU A 127 -33.04 3.42 -2.44
CA GLU A 127 -33.37 4.72 -1.85
C GLU A 127 -32.23 5.69 -2.13
N ILE A 128 -32.56 6.81 -2.76
CA ILE A 128 -31.62 7.91 -3.03
C ILE A 128 -32.09 9.19 -2.32
N PRO A 129 -31.18 10.06 -1.85
CA PRO A 129 -31.56 11.35 -1.29
C PRO A 129 -32.30 12.22 -2.33
N ASP A 130 -33.41 12.81 -1.91
CA ASP A 130 -34.21 13.77 -2.69
C ASP A 130 -33.78 15.18 -2.29
N PHE A 131 -32.79 15.71 -3.02
CA PHE A 131 -32.24 17.04 -2.76
C PHE A 131 -33.20 18.18 -3.15
N ASP A 132 -34.19 17.91 -4.01
CA ASP A 132 -35.20 18.91 -4.39
C ASP A 132 -36.14 19.23 -3.22
N LYS A 133 -36.34 18.26 -2.33
CA LYS A 133 -37.12 18.40 -1.09
C LYS A 133 -36.27 18.64 0.15
N ALA A 134 -34.96 18.84 0.00
CA ALA A 134 -34.08 19.09 1.13
C ALA A 134 -34.42 20.43 1.80
N THR A 135 -34.74 20.38 3.09
CA THR A 135 -34.95 21.59 3.88
C THR A 135 -33.61 22.30 4.08
N LYS A 136 -33.59 23.63 3.96
CA LYS A 136 -32.39 24.43 4.18
C LYS A 136 -32.56 25.29 5.43
N ASP A 137 -31.47 25.48 6.18
CA ASP A 137 -31.41 26.42 7.28
C ASP A 137 -31.41 27.87 6.76
N GLU A 138 -31.47 28.85 7.67
CA GLU A 138 -31.43 30.28 7.35
C GLU A 138 -30.15 30.71 6.59
N ARG A 139 -29.11 29.86 6.58
CA ARG A 139 -27.83 30.08 5.88
C ARG A 139 -27.74 29.30 4.56
N GLY A 140 -28.83 28.66 4.14
CA GLY A 140 -28.91 27.89 2.90
C GLY A 140 -28.25 26.50 2.97
N LYS A 141 -27.83 26.03 4.15
CA LYS A 141 -27.27 24.68 4.33
C LYS A 141 -28.40 23.67 4.46
N ILE A 142 -28.20 22.51 3.82
CA ILE A 142 -29.13 21.38 3.90
C ILE A 142 -29.21 20.88 5.34
N ILE A 143 -30.43 20.79 5.87
CA ILE A 143 -30.75 20.20 7.16
C ILE A 143 -30.89 18.69 6.96
N HIS A 144 -30.15 17.92 7.75
CA HIS A 144 -30.30 16.47 7.80
C HIS A 144 -31.36 16.07 8.84
N PRO A 145 -32.14 14.99 8.60
CA PRO A 145 -32.05 14.06 7.46
C PRO A 145 -32.76 14.57 6.21
N VAL A 146 -32.23 14.21 5.03
CA VAL A 146 -32.84 14.51 3.73
C VAL A 146 -33.86 13.42 3.42
N SER A 147 -35.04 13.79 2.92
CA SER A 147 -36.03 12.83 2.42
C SER A 147 -35.44 11.96 1.32
N THR A 148 -35.94 10.73 1.14
CA THR A 148 -35.47 9.82 0.09
C THR A 148 -36.56 9.53 -0.95
N VAL A 149 -36.14 9.27 -2.17
CA VAL A 149 -36.99 8.76 -3.26
C VAL A 149 -36.56 7.33 -3.58
N ARG A 150 -37.55 6.50 -3.91
CA ARG A 150 -37.32 5.12 -4.36
C ARG A 150 -37.20 5.08 -5.87
N ILE A 151 -36.09 4.56 -6.36
CA ILE A 151 -35.85 4.30 -7.78
C ILE A 151 -35.77 2.79 -7.98
N LEU A 152 -36.33 2.30 -9.08
CA LEU A 152 -36.24 0.89 -9.45
C LEU A 152 -34.79 0.50 -9.69
N ASP A 153 -34.37 -0.60 -9.09
CA ASP A 153 -33.02 -1.12 -9.27
C ASP A 153 -32.96 -2.08 -10.46
N ILE A 154 -32.71 -1.52 -11.65
CA ILE A 154 -32.68 -2.26 -12.92
C ILE A 154 -31.65 -3.40 -12.88
N GLU A 155 -30.47 -3.16 -12.32
CA GLU A 155 -29.43 -4.20 -12.20
C GLU A 155 -29.91 -5.39 -11.38
N HIS A 156 -30.49 -5.16 -10.19
CA HIS A 156 -31.01 -6.25 -9.37
C HIS A 156 -32.20 -6.95 -10.01
N LEU A 157 -32.97 -6.23 -10.82
CA LEU A 157 -34.13 -6.77 -11.52
C LEU A 157 -33.73 -7.72 -12.65
N PHE A 158 -32.74 -7.35 -13.47
CA PHE A 158 -32.46 -8.06 -14.72
C PHE A 158 -31.11 -8.77 -14.79
N PHE A 159 -30.09 -8.25 -14.13
CA PHE A 159 -28.72 -8.78 -14.23
C PHE A 159 -27.99 -8.71 -12.89
N PRO A 160 -28.53 -9.40 -11.86
CA PRO A 160 -27.94 -9.35 -10.53
C PRO A 160 -26.49 -9.84 -10.59
N PHE A 161 -25.60 -9.14 -9.87
CA PHE A 161 -24.18 -9.45 -9.75
C PHE A 161 -23.31 -9.24 -11.00
N LYS A 162 -23.86 -8.78 -12.13
CA LYS A 162 -23.08 -8.57 -13.37
C LYS A 162 -21.88 -7.63 -13.17
N PHE A 163 -22.01 -6.67 -12.26
CA PHE A 163 -20.94 -5.72 -11.92
C PHE A 163 -20.36 -5.94 -10.52
N PHE A 164 -20.55 -7.12 -9.94
CA PHE A 164 -20.07 -7.43 -8.60
C PHE A 164 -18.58 -7.18 -8.40
N GLY A 165 -17.74 -7.62 -9.36
CA GLY A 165 -16.29 -7.36 -9.32
C GLY A 165 -15.95 -5.87 -9.33
N CYS A 166 -16.72 -5.06 -10.08
CA CYS A 166 -16.56 -3.61 -10.09
C CYS A 166 -16.86 -2.99 -8.71
N TYR A 167 -17.95 -3.40 -8.07
CA TYR A 167 -18.29 -2.93 -6.73
C TYR A 167 -17.26 -3.34 -5.68
N GLN A 168 -16.73 -4.56 -5.77
CA GLN A 168 -15.63 -4.98 -4.90
C GLN A 168 -14.39 -4.12 -5.08
N PHE A 169 -14.06 -3.77 -6.33
CA PHE A 169 -12.92 -2.93 -6.64
C PHE A 169 -13.10 -1.48 -6.16
N ILE A 170 -14.27 -0.88 -6.36
CA ILE A 170 -14.59 0.47 -5.81
C ILE A 170 -14.42 0.47 -4.29
N ASN A 171 -14.97 -0.53 -3.60
CA ASN A 171 -14.85 -0.66 -2.15
C ASN A 171 -13.39 -0.87 -1.70
N LEU A 172 -12.59 -1.59 -2.49
CA LEU A 172 -11.16 -1.76 -2.24
C LEU A 172 -10.45 -0.40 -2.34
N LEU A 173 -10.63 0.32 -3.45
CA LEU A 173 -10.02 1.64 -3.66
C LEU A 173 -10.42 2.62 -2.56
N ALA A 174 -11.70 2.67 -2.19
CA ALA A 174 -12.17 3.52 -1.09
C ALA A 174 -11.44 3.23 0.22
N LYS A 175 -11.26 1.95 0.58
CA LYS A 175 -10.50 1.55 1.78
C LYS A 175 -9.01 1.92 1.69
N LEU A 176 -8.41 1.79 0.52
CA LEU A 176 -7.00 2.17 0.31
C LEU A 176 -6.82 3.68 0.37
N ILE A 177 -7.73 4.45 -0.22
CA ILE A 177 -7.78 5.92 -0.14
C ILE A 177 -7.93 6.33 1.32
N GLU A 178 -8.94 5.83 2.04
CA GLU A 178 -9.15 6.15 3.45
C GLU A 178 -7.92 5.82 4.31
N LYS A 179 -7.29 4.65 4.08
CA LYS A 179 -6.06 4.26 4.78
C LYS A 179 -4.90 5.20 4.47
N SER A 180 -4.73 5.58 3.20
CA SER A 180 -3.65 6.47 2.77
C SER A 180 -3.87 7.92 3.26
N GLU A 181 -5.11 8.41 3.27
CA GLU A 181 -5.47 9.73 3.84
C GLU A 181 -5.36 9.80 5.36
N LYS A 182 -5.64 8.71 6.07
CA LYS A 182 -5.33 8.61 7.51
C LYS A 182 -3.83 8.64 7.78
N THR A 183 -3.02 8.34 6.77
CA THR A 183 -1.56 8.41 6.85
C THR A 183 -1.05 9.83 6.51
N ASP A 184 -1.77 10.56 5.63
CA ASP A 184 -1.44 11.93 5.19
C ASP A 184 -1.99 13.06 6.10
N ASN A 185 -2.99 12.81 6.96
CA ASN A 185 -3.49 13.81 7.94
C ASN A 185 -2.61 13.96 9.20
N ILE A 186 -1.36 13.54 9.13
CA ILE A 186 -0.32 13.87 10.10
C ILE A 186 0.42 15.08 9.50
N PRO A 187 0.51 16.23 10.19
CA PRO A 187 1.12 17.43 9.63
C PRO A 187 2.51 17.12 9.07
N GLU A 188 2.76 17.65 7.87
CA GLU A 188 3.91 17.42 7.02
C GLU A 188 5.19 18.04 7.61
N THR A 189 5.64 17.47 8.72
CA THR A 189 7.03 17.53 9.19
C THR A 189 7.47 16.09 9.38
N GLU A 190 8.15 15.57 8.35
CA GLU A 190 8.85 14.28 8.31
C GLU A 190 7.93 13.06 8.53
N ALA A 191 7.65 12.30 7.45
CA ALA A 191 7.03 10.98 7.55
C ALA A 191 7.65 10.20 8.74
N PRO A 192 6.85 9.67 9.69
CA PRO A 192 7.40 9.13 10.92
C PRO A 192 8.25 7.94 10.54
N ASN A 193 9.57 8.13 10.60
CA ASN A 193 10.53 7.05 10.44
C ASN A 193 10.04 5.86 11.29
N PRO A 194 9.97 4.63 10.77
CA PRO A 194 9.52 3.47 11.53
C PRO A 194 10.18 3.39 12.91
N LEU A 195 11.46 3.78 12.99
CA LEU A 195 12.23 3.92 14.22
C LEU A 195 11.61 4.94 15.19
N ARG A 196 11.28 6.14 14.71
CA ARG A 196 10.66 7.20 15.52
C ARG A 196 9.33 6.75 16.10
N ARG A 197 8.45 6.22 15.25
CA ARG A 197 7.15 5.67 15.67
C ARG A 197 7.31 4.55 16.69
N ASN A 198 8.23 3.63 16.48
CA ASN A 198 8.39 2.46 17.35
C ASN A 198 9.01 2.83 18.70
N LEU A 199 10.01 3.71 18.71
CA LEU A 199 10.63 4.19 19.95
C LEU A 199 9.68 5.10 20.74
N SER A 200 8.87 5.93 20.07
CA SER A 200 7.83 6.75 20.71
C SER A 200 6.88 5.90 21.57
N LYS A 201 6.44 4.73 21.06
CA LYS A 201 5.61 3.77 21.83
C LYS A 201 6.30 3.24 23.10
N LEU A 202 7.62 3.27 23.16
CA LEU A 202 8.41 2.86 24.32
C LEU A 202 8.63 4.02 25.31
N GLY A 203 8.04 5.19 25.06
CA GLY A 203 8.17 6.38 25.90
C GLY A 203 9.40 7.23 25.58
N PHE A 204 9.99 7.08 24.38
CA PHE A 204 11.19 7.82 23.99
C PHE A 204 10.98 9.35 24.00
N ASP A 205 9.81 9.83 23.56
CA ASP A 205 9.49 11.27 23.52
C ASP A 205 9.51 11.94 24.91
N GLN A 206 9.25 11.15 25.97
CA GLN A 206 9.20 11.61 27.35
C GLN A 206 10.52 11.40 28.09
N PHE A 207 11.48 10.72 27.45
CA PHE A 207 12.76 10.40 28.05
C PHE A 207 13.74 11.57 27.93
N LYS A 208 14.53 11.79 28.98
CA LYS A 208 15.53 12.88 29.01
C LYS A 208 16.89 12.35 28.56
N PHE A 209 17.38 12.82 27.42
CA PHE A 209 18.69 12.46 26.84
C PHE A 209 19.80 13.42 27.27
N GLY A 210 19.91 13.70 28.58
CA GLY A 210 20.83 14.72 29.08
C GLY A 210 20.45 16.10 28.55
N LYS A 211 21.31 16.69 27.72
CA LYS A 211 21.10 17.99 27.08
C LYS A 211 20.49 17.91 25.68
N LEU A 212 20.45 16.73 25.06
CA LEU A 212 19.82 16.54 23.74
C LEU A 212 18.30 16.61 23.85
N SER A 213 17.67 17.30 22.90
CA SER A 213 16.23 17.20 22.68
C SER A 213 15.84 15.83 22.08
N PRO A 214 14.61 15.35 22.28
CA PRO A 214 14.13 14.13 21.64
C PRO A 214 14.26 14.14 20.11
N ASP A 215 14.04 15.28 19.47
CA ASP A 215 14.16 15.43 18.02
C ASP A 215 15.60 15.24 17.53
N GLU A 216 16.59 15.88 18.19
CA GLU A 216 18.01 15.69 17.87
C GLU A 216 18.46 14.24 18.09
N ALA A 217 17.94 13.59 19.14
CA ALA A 217 18.20 12.18 19.41
C ALA A 217 17.61 11.30 18.30
N TYR A 218 16.40 11.58 17.83
CA TYR A 218 15.82 10.89 16.68
C TYR A 218 16.64 11.07 15.42
N SER A 219 16.97 12.31 15.04
CA SER A 219 17.77 12.59 13.84
C SER A 219 19.12 11.86 13.89
N THR A 220 19.74 11.78 15.07
CA THR A 220 20.99 11.05 15.26
C THR A 220 20.79 9.54 15.07
N LEU A 221 19.78 8.94 15.70
CA LEU A 221 19.53 7.50 15.60
C LEU A 221 19.19 7.07 14.17
N ILE A 222 18.40 7.89 13.46
CA ILE A 222 17.99 7.63 12.07
C ILE A 222 19.20 7.61 11.13
N ALA A 223 20.19 8.47 11.36
CA ALA A 223 21.36 8.58 10.50
C ALA A 223 22.44 7.51 10.77
N LYS A 224 22.25 6.64 11.76
CA LYS A 224 23.27 5.70 12.26
C LYS A 224 22.79 4.26 12.20
N ASP A 225 23.74 3.34 12.24
CA ASP A 225 23.48 1.90 12.16
C ASP A 225 23.03 1.31 13.51
N VAL A 226 22.51 0.08 13.47
CA VAL A 226 21.96 -0.62 14.66
C VAL A 226 22.98 -0.72 15.82
N PRO A 227 24.27 -1.06 15.60
CA PRO A 227 25.27 -1.03 16.66
C PRO A 227 25.39 0.31 17.38
N PHE A 228 25.46 1.42 16.64
CA PHE A 228 25.48 2.76 17.23
C PHE A 228 24.17 3.06 17.97
N GLN A 229 23.02 2.76 17.36
CA GLN A 229 21.71 2.98 17.99
C GLN A 229 21.61 2.27 19.34
N ILE A 230 22.06 1.02 19.42
CA ILE A 230 22.06 0.25 20.68
C ILE A 230 23.00 0.87 21.71
N ALA A 231 24.20 1.29 21.31
CA ALA A 231 25.13 1.97 22.21
C ALA A 231 24.52 3.28 22.75
N PHE A 232 23.92 4.09 21.87
CA PHE A 232 23.25 5.34 22.25
C PHE A 232 22.13 5.13 23.26
N LEU A 233 21.20 4.20 22.97
CA LEU A 233 20.06 3.92 23.85
C LEU A 233 20.50 3.33 25.20
N ASN A 234 21.61 2.58 25.23
CA ASN A 234 22.19 2.06 26.46
C ASN A 234 22.83 3.15 27.32
N GLU A 235 23.74 3.94 26.73
CA GLU A 235 24.48 4.99 27.45
C GLU A 235 23.55 6.11 27.94
N ALA A 236 22.53 6.46 27.15
CA ALA A 236 21.48 7.38 27.59
C ALA A 236 20.64 6.85 28.75
N GLY A 237 20.71 5.55 29.05
CA GLY A 237 19.92 4.89 30.09
C GLY A 237 18.50 4.51 29.68
N PHE A 238 18.12 4.74 28.42
CA PHE A 238 16.78 4.45 27.90
C PHE A 238 16.46 2.94 27.92
N ILE A 239 17.45 2.10 27.61
CA ILE A 239 17.24 0.64 27.67
C ILE A 239 16.88 0.20 29.10
N LYS A 240 17.54 0.77 30.11
CA LYS A 240 17.26 0.47 31.52
C LYS A 240 15.90 0.99 31.96
N SER A 241 15.42 2.12 31.45
CA SER A 241 14.07 2.61 31.77
C SER A 241 12.99 1.71 31.15
N VAL A 242 13.17 1.28 29.90
CA VAL A 242 12.26 0.33 29.25
C VAL A 242 12.30 -1.04 29.95
N GLU A 243 13.47 -1.49 30.38
CA GLU A 243 13.61 -2.73 31.16
C GLU A 243 12.76 -2.68 32.43
N LYS A 244 12.84 -1.60 33.21
CA LYS A 244 12.06 -1.44 34.45
C LYS A 244 10.55 -1.28 34.21
N ALA A 245 10.16 -0.62 33.12
CA ALA A 245 8.77 -0.24 32.89
C ALA A 245 7.97 -1.29 32.10
N GLN A 246 8.61 -2.01 31.17
CA GLN A 246 7.91 -2.80 30.15
C GLN A 246 8.46 -4.23 29.97
N ALA A 247 9.64 -4.56 30.49
CA ALA A 247 10.24 -5.88 30.28
C ALA A 247 10.34 -6.70 31.58
N ASN A 248 9.61 -7.81 31.63
CA ASN A 248 9.70 -8.74 32.77
C ASN A 248 10.98 -9.61 32.75
N THR A 249 11.63 -9.72 31.58
CA THR A 249 12.85 -10.54 31.39
C THR A 249 13.79 -9.91 30.37
N LYS A 250 15.08 -10.24 30.43
CA LYS A 250 16.08 -9.81 29.43
C LYS A 250 15.75 -10.27 28.00
N ALA A 251 15.18 -11.47 27.84
CA ALA A 251 14.73 -11.95 26.53
C ALA A 251 13.55 -11.11 26.00
N GLY A 252 12.61 -10.74 26.88
CA GLY A 252 11.53 -9.80 26.53
C GLY A 252 12.06 -8.44 26.09
N LEU A 253 13.06 -7.91 26.81
CA LEU A 253 13.73 -6.66 26.45
C LEU A 253 14.35 -6.72 25.04
N HIS A 254 15.07 -7.79 24.71
CA HIS A 254 15.66 -7.93 23.39
C HIS A 254 14.61 -7.98 22.28
N LYS A 255 13.47 -8.64 22.50
CA LYS A 255 12.35 -8.67 21.54
C LYS A 255 11.73 -7.30 21.31
N ILE A 256 11.55 -6.52 22.38
CA ILE A 256 11.02 -5.15 22.30
C ILE A 256 11.93 -4.29 21.41
N PHE A 257 13.23 -4.30 21.68
CA PHE A 257 14.19 -3.50 20.91
C PHE A 257 14.44 -4.05 19.51
N ALA A 258 14.34 -5.36 19.29
CA ALA A 258 14.41 -5.96 17.96
C ALA A 258 13.28 -5.45 17.06
N ALA A 259 12.06 -5.41 17.59
CA ALA A 259 10.92 -4.84 16.89
C ALA A 259 11.05 -3.32 16.70
N ALA A 260 11.61 -2.61 17.67
CA ALA A 260 11.75 -1.15 17.59
C ALA A 260 12.78 -0.70 16.57
N LEU A 261 13.91 -1.40 16.49
CA LEU A 261 15.04 -1.10 15.59
C LEU A 261 14.95 -1.85 14.25
N ASP A 262 13.88 -2.60 14.01
CA ASP A 262 13.68 -3.45 12.82
C ASP A 262 14.89 -4.36 12.51
N CYS A 263 15.31 -5.13 13.53
CA CYS A 263 16.46 -6.02 13.39
C CYS A 263 16.26 -7.35 14.15
N PRO A 264 17.05 -8.40 13.87
CA PRO A 264 16.93 -9.67 14.57
C PRO A 264 17.23 -9.57 16.08
N GLU A 265 16.48 -10.31 16.91
CA GLU A 265 16.69 -10.38 18.38
C GLU A 265 18.14 -10.72 18.75
N ARG A 266 18.78 -11.61 17.97
CA ARG A 266 20.18 -12.00 18.17
C ARG A 266 21.14 -10.81 18.01
N THR A 267 20.85 -9.90 17.09
CA THR A 267 21.63 -8.67 16.84
C THR A 267 21.56 -7.73 18.02
N VAL A 268 20.37 -7.55 18.61
CA VAL A 268 20.18 -6.74 19.82
C VAL A 268 20.93 -7.34 21.00
N LYS A 269 20.70 -8.63 21.28
CA LYS A 269 21.37 -9.36 22.38
C LYS A 269 22.89 -9.28 22.27
N GLY A 270 23.44 -9.55 21.08
CA GLY A 270 24.88 -9.54 20.86
C GLY A 270 25.50 -8.17 21.10
N ASN A 271 24.90 -7.12 20.51
CA ASN A 271 25.36 -5.74 20.68
C ASN A 271 25.22 -5.22 22.11
N LEU A 272 24.15 -5.58 22.84
CA LEU A 272 24.04 -5.21 24.25
C LEU A 272 25.09 -5.90 25.12
N ASN A 273 25.31 -7.19 24.90
CA ASN A 273 26.25 -7.95 25.69
C ASN A 273 27.69 -7.46 25.50
N VAL A 274 28.12 -7.07 24.29
CA VAL A 274 29.50 -6.58 24.06
C VAL A 274 29.81 -5.25 24.72
N LEU A 275 28.79 -4.47 25.14
CA LEU A 275 28.98 -3.27 25.97
C LEU A 275 29.55 -3.62 27.35
N ASN A 276 29.34 -4.85 27.81
CA ASN A 276 30.04 -5.37 28.98
C ASN A 276 31.44 -5.88 28.60
N SER A 277 32.47 -5.33 29.25
CA SER A 277 33.87 -5.69 29.02
C SER A 277 34.18 -7.17 29.26
N PHE A 278 33.39 -7.87 30.09
CA PHE A 278 33.55 -9.28 30.42
C PHE A 278 32.77 -10.26 29.53
N SER A 279 32.03 -9.75 28.53
CA SER A 279 31.22 -10.59 27.64
C SER A 279 32.07 -11.51 26.76
N LYS A 280 31.58 -12.74 26.57
CA LYS A 280 32.16 -13.75 25.65
C LYS A 280 31.58 -13.68 24.23
N GLU A 281 30.76 -12.67 23.93
CA GLU A 281 30.20 -12.47 22.59
C GLU A 281 31.29 -12.07 21.58
N ASP A 282 31.06 -12.42 20.31
CA ASP A 282 31.97 -12.09 19.23
C ASP A 282 31.98 -10.58 18.94
N ARG A 283 33.03 -9.90 19.42
CA ARG A 283 33.24 -8.45 19.23
C ARG A 283 33.60 -8.05 17.81
N LYS A 284 33.97 -8.98 16.93
CA LYS A 284 34.13 -8.68 15.50
C LYS A 284 32.77 -8.56 14.82
N ARG A 285 31.78 -9.32 15.28
CA ARG A 285 30.42 -9.32 14.75
C ARG A 285 29.53 -8.25 15.38
N TYR A 286 29.64 -8.04 16.69
CA TYR A 286 28.85 -7.05 17.43
C TYR A 286 29.74 -5.90 17.88
N THR A 287 29.52 -4.73 17.29
CA THR A 287 30.45 -3.59 17.33
C THR A 287 29.96 -2.42 18.16
N ALA A 288 28.82 -2.54 18.88
CA ALA A 288 28.27 -1.44 19.69
C ALA A 288 29.30 -0.82 20.68
N HIS A 289 30.18 -1.64 21.26
CA HIS A 289 31.26 -1.19 22.15
C HIS A 289 32.23 -0.19 21.52
N LEU A 290 32.39 -0.19 20.18
CA LEU A 290 33.24 0.74 19.46
C LEU A 290 32.63 2.16 19.39
N HIS A 291 31.30 2.27 19.54
CA HIS A 291 30.58 3.54 19.43
C HIS A 291 30.38 4.25 20.77
N VAL A 292 30.66 3.59 21.89
CA VAL A 292 30.49 4.15 23.25
C VAL A 292 31.20 5.50 23.43
N PRO A 293 32.48 5.69 23.00
CA PRO A 293 33.17 6.97 23.18
C PRO A 293 32.51 8.12 22.41
N ASP A 294 31.98 7.85 21.22
CA ASP A 294 31.34 8.87 20.38
C ASP A 294 29.96 9.25 20.93
N VAL A 295 29.23 8.27 21.45
CA VAL A 295 27.94 8.47 22.13
C VAL A 295 28.11 9.29 23.40
N GLN A 296 29.11 8.99 24.25
CA GLN A 296 29.34 9.74 25.49
C GLN A 296 29.65 11.21 25.19
N LYS A 297 30.54 11.47 24.22
CA LYS A 297 30.81 12.84 23.75
C LYS A 297 29.58 13.57 23.25
N LEU A 298 28.63 12.84 22.66
CA LEU A 298 27.39 13.43 22.15
C LEU A 298 26.41 13.76 23.29
N LEU A 299 26.28 12.90 24.30
CA LEU A 299 25.38 13.09 25.43
C LEU A 299 25.89 14.14 26.45
N ASP A 300 27.21 14.34 26.53
CA ASP A 300 27.85 15.30 27.45
C ASP A 300 27.84 16.75 26.94
N LYS A 301 27.69 16.95 25.62
CA LYS A 301 27.60 18.27 24.97
C LYS A 301 26.40 19.05 25.46
#